data_AF-A0A1V5PSY4-F1
#
_entry.id   AF-A0A1V5PSY4-F1
#
_cell.length_a   1.000
_cell.length_b   1.000
_cell.length_c   1.000
_cell.angle_alpha   90.00
_cell.angle_beta   90.00
_cell.angle_gamma   90.00
#
_symmetry.space_group_name_H-M   'P 1'
#
loop_
_entity.id
_entity.type
_entity.pdbx_description
1 polymer ?
#
loop_
_entity_poly.entity_id
_entity_poly.type
_entity_poly.pdbx_seq_one_letter_code
_entity_poly.pdbx_strand_id
1 'polypeptide(L)'
;MAIYLASRDQGAELYEIIAAADATNHAIPTAGELSSALTKFAKSGLIRQHEGKYSIAGDYLSSIQKAYDSRGGLFTSGDKGVKWLRRTCLSIWGTDGIELSDTEVEAAHNRYTEMIQKH
;
A
#
# COMPACT_ATOMS: atom_id res chain seq x y z
N MET A 1 -0.63 -4.99 -0.85
CA MET A 1 0.61 -5.56 -1.42
C MET A 1 1.57 -4.46 -1.86
N ALA A 2 1.11 -3.41 -2.53
CA ALA A 2 1.95 -2.25 -2.87
C ALA A 2 2.75 -1.69 -1.67
N ILE A 3 2.11 -1.49 -0.51
CA ILE A 3 2.81 -1.04 0.71
C ILE A 3 3.93 -2.01 1.13
N TYR A 4 3.70 -3.33 1.09
CA TYR A 4 4.73 -4.33 1.43
C TYR A 4 5.94 -4.26 0.48
N LEU A 5 5.67 -4.08 -0.81
CA LEU A 5 6.72 -3.97 -1.84
C LEU A 5 7.50 -2.67 -1.73
N ALA A 6 6.82 -1.57 -1.40
CA ALA A 6 7.40 -0.25 -1.30
C ALA A 6 8.11 -0.01 0.04
N SER A 7 7.58 -0.53 1.15
CA SER A 7 7.95 -0.07 2.49
C SER A 7 9.38 -0.38 2.92
N ARG A 8 10.00 -1.39 2.30
CA ARG A 8 11.25 -1.99 2.82
C ARG A 8 11.18 -2.10 4.36
N ASP A 9 12.26 -1.81 5.07
CA ASP A 9 12.32 -1.81 6.55
C ASP A 9 11.89 -0.48 7.20
N GLN A 10 11.59 0.58 6.42
CA GLN A 10 11.43 1.95 6.95
C GLN A 10 10.07 2.62 6.66
N GLY A 11 9.13 1.90 6.03
CA GLY A 11 7.91 2.51 5.53
C GLY A 11 8.08 3.13 4.14
N ALA A 12 6.96 3.36 3.46
CA ALA A 12 6.92 3.90 2.10
C ALA A 12 6.25 5.27 2.07
N GLU A 13 6.82 6.21 1.32
CA GLU A 13 6.15 7.44 0.91
C GLU A 13 5.06 7.13 -0.14
N LEU A 14 4.13 8.07 -0.35
CA LEU A 14 2.98 7.87 -1.24
C LEU A 14 3.40 7.54 -2.69
N TYR A 15 4.44 8.20 -3.21
CA TYR A 15 4.92 7.95 -4.57
C TYR A 15 5.49 6.53 -4.75
N GLU A 16 6.10 5.97 -3.70
CA GLU A 16 6.64 4.60 -3.72
C GLU A 16 5.51 3.57 -3.73
N ILE A 17 4.43 3.85 -3.00
CA ILE A 17 3.21 3.03 -3.00
C ILE A 17 2.55 3.06 -4.37
N ILE A 18 2.45 4.24 -5.00
CA ILE A 18 1.89 4.39 -6.36
C ILE A 18 2.75 3.63 -7.38
N ALA A 19 4.08 3.79 -7.32
CA ALA A 19 5.00 3.06 -8.18
C ALA A 19 4.83 1.53 -8.06
N ALA A 20 4.71 1.03 -6.83
CA ALA A 20 4.48 -0.39 -6.58
C ALA A 20 3.08 -0.86 -7.04
N ALA A 21 2.05 0.00 -6.92
CA ALA A 21 0.71 -0.29 -7.43
C ALA A 21 0.70 -0.39 -8.97
N ASP A 22 1.36 0.54 -9.66
CA ASP A 22 1.50 0.52 -11.11
C ASP A 22 2.25 -0.72 -11.59
N ALA A 23 3.39 -1.04 -10.97
CA ALA A 23 4.20 -2.21 -11.32
C ALA A 23 3.49 -3.56 -11.10
N THR A 24 2.51 -3.60 -10.19
CA THR A 24 1.85 -4.87 -9.81
C THR A 24 0.49 -5.05 -10.48
N ASN A 25 -0.23 -3.96 -10.72
CA ASN A 25 -1.62 -3.97 -11.17
C ASN A 25 -1.87 -3.14 -12.44
N HIS A 26 -0.86 -2.46 -13.00
CA HIS A 26 -0.99 -1.53 -14.13
C HIS A 26 -2.10 -0.48 -13.93
N ALA A 27 -2.23 0.01 -12.69
CA ALA A 27 -3.26 0.96 -12.30
C ALA A 27 -2.68 2.01 -11.37
N ILE A 28 -2.95 3.28 -11.67
CA ILE A 28 -2.69 4.42 -10.78
C ILE A 28 -3.95 4.64 -9.93
N PRO A 29 -3.89 4.38 -8.60
CA PRO A 29 -5.04 4.57 -7.73
C PRO A 29 -5.43 6.05 -7.61
N THR A 30 -6.73 6.31 -7.54
CA THR A 30 -7.28 7.65 -7.24
C THR A 30 -7.11 8.02 -5.76
N ALA A 31 -7.26 9.32 -5.44
CA ALA A 31 -7.23 9.78 -4.05
C ALA A 31 -8.33 9.15 -3.18
N GLY A 32 -9.52 8.97 -3.73
CA GLY A 32 -10.61 8.28 -3.04
C GLY A 32 -10.29 6.81 -2.74
N GLU A 33 -9.69 6.09 -3.68
CA GLU A 33 -9.27 4.69 -3.49
C GLU A 33 -8.17 4.57 -2.44
N LEU A 34 -7.15 5.42 -2.51
CA LEU A 34 -6.05 5.44 -1.53
C LEU A 34 -6.56 5.82 -0.14
N SER A 35 -7.33 6.89 -0.02
CA SER A 35 -7.92 7.32 1.26
C SER A 35 -8.76 6.20 1.87
N SER A 36 -9.62 5.55 1.08
CA SER A 36 -10.46 4.44 1.53
C SER A 36 -9.63 3.24 1.99
N ALA A 37 -8.63 2.83 1.20
CA ALA A 37 -7.79 1.68 1.51
C ALA A 37 -6.89 1.93 2.72
N LEU A 38 -6.16 3.05 2.75
CA LEU A 38 -5.27 3.42 3.84
C LEU A 38 -6.06 3.60 5.15
N THR A 39 -7.24 4.24 5.11
CA THR A 39 -8.12 4.36 6.27
C THR A 39 -8.52 2.99 6.81
N LYS A 40 -8.97 2.06 5.96
CA LYS A 40 -9.34 0.69 6.40
C LYS A 40 -8.16 -0.05 7.00
N PHE A 41 -6.97 0.09 6.43
CA PHE A 41 -5.76 -0.56 6.92
C PHE A 41 -5.26 0.06 8.23
N ALA A 42 -5.30 1.38 8.38
CA ALA A 42 -4.93 2.06 9.61
C ALA A 42 -5.90 1.69 10.75
N LYS A 43 -7.21 1.73 10.48
CA LYS A 43 -8.25 1.38 11.48
C LYS A 43 -8.23 -0.09 11.88
N SER A 44 -7.67 -0.97 11.06
CA SER A 44 -7.46 -2.38 11.42
C SER A 44 -6.12 -2.66 12.09
N GLY A 45 -5.29 -1.63 12.28
CA GLY A 45 -3.93 -1.77 12.79
C GLY A 45 -2.95 -2.41 11.81
N LEU A 46 -3.37 -2.68 10.56
CA LEU A 46 -2.56 -3.32 9.53
C LEU A 46 -1.36 -2.46 9.14
N ILE A 47 -1.57 -1.14 9.07
CA ILE A 47 -0.52 -0.17 8.75
C ILE A 47 -0.37 0.86 9.86
N ARG A 48 0.81 1.47 9.92
CA ARG A 48 1.13 2.64 10.74
C ARG A 48 1.63 3.76 9.83
N GLN A 49 1.18 4.97 10.10
CA GLN A 49 1.69 6.17 9.44
C GLN A 49 2.60 6.93 10.41
N HIS A 50 3.81 7.28 9.97
CA HIS A 50 4.76 8.10 10.73
C HIS A 50 5.53 8.98 9.76
N GLU A 51 5.58 10.29 10.01
CA GLU A 51 6.33 11.27 9.18
C GLU A 51 6.05 11.12 7.67
N GLY A 52 4.77 10.94 7.29
CA GLY A 52 4.37 10.81 5.88
C GLY A 52 4.68 9.44 5.25
N LYS A 53 5.25 8.49 5.99
CA LYS A 53 5.53 7.13 5.54
C LYS A 53 4.53 6.12 6.09
N TYR A 54 4.15 5.15 5.26
CA TYR A 54 3.25 4.06 5.61
C TYR A 54 4.02 2.75 5.73
N SER A 55 3.90 2.08 6.87
CA SER A 55 4.55 0.79 7.15
C SER A 55 3.53 -0.26 7.55
N ILE A 56 3.81 -1.53 7.26
CA ILE A 56 3.00 -2.65 7.76
C ILE A 56 3.36 -2.89 9.22
N ALA A 57 2.35 -3.05 10.09
CA ALA A 57 2.60 -3.40 11.48
C ALA A 57 3.27 -4.78 11.58
N GLY A 58 4.28 -4.90 12.44
CA GLY A 58 5.13 -6.09 12.55
C GLY A 58 4.36 -7.40 12.75
N ASP A 59 3.23 -7.34 13.46
CA ASP A 59 2.34 -8.49 13.71
C ASP A 59 1.83 -9.16 12.42
N TYR A 60 1.70 -8.40 11.33
CA TYR A 60 1.20 -8.90 10.05
C TYR A 60 2.30 -9.22 9.03
N LEU A 61 3.51 -8.70 9.23
CA LEU A 61 4.58 -8.73 8.23
C LEU A 61 4.91 -10.15 7.77
N SER A 62 5.12 -11.07 8.72
CA SER A 62 5.45 -12.47 8.41
C SER A 62 4.34 -13.19 7.63
N SER A 63 3.07 -12.86 7.91
CA SER A 63 1.93 -13.47 7.23
C SER A 63 1.72 -12.91 5.82
N ILE A 64 2.02 -11.62 5.61
CA ILE A 64 1.95 -10.96 4.30
C ILE A 64 3.10 -11.42 3.42
N GLN A 65 4.30 -11.57 3.97
CA GLN A 65 5.45 -12.16 3.28
C GLN A 65 5.11 -13.57 2.77
N LYS A 66 4.55 -14.44 3.61
CA LYS A 66 4.10 -15.77 3.18
C LYS A 66 3.06 -15.71 2.05
N ALA A 67 2.14 -14.75 2.09
CA ALA A 67 1.18 -14.55 1.01
C ALA A 67 1.87 -14.10 -0.28
N TYR A 68 2.84 -13.20 -0.19
CA TYR A 68 3.64 -12.72 -1.32
C TYR A 68 4.47 -13.84 -1.95
N ASP A 69 5.18 -14.63 -1.14
CA ASP A 69 6.06 -15.72 -1.56
C ASP A 69 5.31 -16.96 -2.08
N SER A 70 3.98 -17.00 -1.93
CA SER A 70 3.16 -18.08 -2.51
C SER A 70 3.26 -18.12 -4.04
N ARG A 71 2.85 -19.23 -4.66
CA ARG A 71 3.00 -19.41 -6.13
C ARG A 71 2.31 -18.29 -6.92
N GLY A 72 2.97 -17.85 -8.00
CA GLY A 72 2.50 -16.79 -8.90
C GLY A 72 3.48 -15.62 -8.90
N GLY A 73 3.78 -15.06 -10.08
CA GLY A 73 4.72 -13.95 -10.21
C GLY A 73 4.20 -12.63 -9.63
N LEU A 74 4.95 -11.55 -9.85
CA LEU A 74 4.63 -10.19 -9.39
C LEU A 74 3.22 -9.73 -9.80
N PHE A 75 2.77 -10.06 -11.01
CA PHE A 75 1.43 -9.70 -11.53
C PHE A 75 0.27 -10.34 -10.76
N THR A 76 0.52 -11.39 -9.98
CA THR A 76 -0.51 -12.04 -9.13
C THR A 76 -0.50 -11.51 -7.69
N SER A 77 0.40 -10.57 -7.38
CA SER A 77 0.60 -10.06 -6.02
C SER A 77 -0.61 -9.28 -5.49
N GLY A 78 -1.33 -8.57 -6.38
CA GLY A 78 -2.62 -7.96 -6.07
C GLY A 78 -3.63 -9.00 -5.57
N ASP A 79 -3.86 -10.07 -6.34
CA ASP A 79 -4.77 -11.17 -5.99
C ASP A 79 -4.38 -11.89 -4.70
N LYS A 80 -3.08 -12.11 -4.50
CA LYS A 80 -2.55 -12.69 -3.25
C LYS A 80 -2.90 -11.81 -2.06
N GLY A 81 -2.77 -10.49 -2.19
CA GLY A 81 -3.16 -9.52 -1.17
C GLY A 81 -4.66 -9.58 -0.86
N VAL A 82 -5.52 -9.62 -1.88
CA VAL A 82 -6.97 -9.75 -1.71
C VAL A 82 -7.35 -11.06 -1.02
N LYS A 83 -6.75 -12.18 -1.44
CA LYS A 83 -6.96 -13.49 -0.80
C LYS A 83 -6.51 -13.49 0.66
N TRP A 84 -5.39 -12.85 0.96
CA TRP A 84 -4.91 -12.71 2.33
C TRP A 84 -5.88 -11.88 3.19
N LEU A 85 -6.32 -10.71 2.71
CA LEU A 85 -7.28 -9.85 3.42
C LEU A 85 -8.59 -10.59 3.76
N ARG A 86 -9.11 -11.40 2.82
CA ARG A 86 -10.32 -12.20 3.04
C ARG A 86 -10.15 -13.29 4.10
N ARG A 87 -8.93 -13.80 4.31
CA ARG A 87 -8.62 -14.86 5.27
C ARG A 87 -8.34 -14.33 6.67
N THR A 88 -7.70 -13.16 6.77
CA THR A 88 -7.22 -12.60 8.04
C THR A 88 -8.36 -12.00 8.88
N CYS A 89 -9.54 -11.74 8.30
CA CYS A 89 -10.72 -11.20 9.01
C CYS A 89 -10.37 -10.03 9.95
N LEU A 90 -9.74 -9.00 9.38
CA LEU A 90 -9.31 -7.83 10.13
C LEU A 90 -10.52 -7.09 10.73
N SER A 91 -10.48 -6.87 12.03
CA SER A 91 -11.47 -6.04 12.73
C SER A 91 -11.09 -4.57 12.64
N ILE A 92 -12.08 -3.68 12.62
CA ILE A 92 -11.91 -2.22 12.51
C ILE A 92 -12.14 -1.61 13.89
N TRP A 93 -11.16 -0.85 14.40
CA TRP A 93 -11.15 -0.38 15.79
C TRP A 93 -11.03 1.15 15.96
N GLY A 94 -10.86 1.91 14.88
CA GLY A 94 -10.60 3.37 14.94
C GLY A 94 -11.62 4.24 14.22
N THR A 95 -11.71 5.51 14.63
CA THR A 95 -12.57 6.55 14.00
C THR A 95 -11.83 7.41 12.99
N ASP A 96 -10.54 7.66 13.21
CA ASP A 96 -9.78 8.61 12.40
C ASP A 96 -9.40 8.02 11.04
N GLY A 97 -9.59 8.82 10.00
CA GLY A 97 -9.32 8.46 8.61
C GLY A 97 -8.01 9.07 8.10
N ILE A 98 -7.44 8.42 7.09
CA ILE A 98 -6.40 9.01 6.25
C ILE A 98 -7.11 9.58 5.03
N GLU A 99 -7.14 10.91 4.93
CA GLU A 99 -7.67 11.63 3.79
C GLU A 99 -6.50 12.14 2.94
N LEU A 100 -6.54 11.83 1.66
CA LEU A 100 -5.63 12.33 0.64
C LEU A 100 -6.43 13.17 -0.34
N SER A 101 -5.90 14.35 -0.66
CA SER A 101 -6.42 15.19 -1.73
C SER A 101 -5.94 14.72 -3.11
N ASP A 102 -6.68 15.09 -4.16
CA ASP A 102 -6.25 14.84 -5.54
C ASP A 102 -4.89 15.49 -5.83
N THR A 103 -4.63 16.68 -5.27
CA THR A 103 -3.35 17.38 -5.42
C THR A 103 -2.19 16.62 -4.79
N GLU A 104 -2.38 15.98 -3.63
CA GLU A 104 -1.33 15.15 -3.01
C GLU A 104 -1.02 13.90 -3.84
N VAL A 105 -2.05 13.25 -4.38
CA VAL A 105 -1.88 12.08 -5.24
C VAL A 105 -1.23 12.46 -6.57
N GLU A 106 -1.63 13.57 -7.17
CA GLU A 106 -1.01 14.10 -8.39
C GLU A 106 0.46 14.45 -8.16
N ALA A 107 0.79 15.13 -7.06
CA ALA A 107 2.18 15.43 -6.69
C ALA A 107 3.00 14.15 -6.51
N ALA A 108 2.45 13.13 -5.85
CA ALA A 108 3.11 11.83 -5.69
C ALA A 108 3.30 11.11 -7.03
N HIS A 109 2.31 11.14 -7.92
CA HIS A 109 2.39 10.58 -9.26
C HIS A 109 3.44 11.29 -10.13
N ASN A 110 3.53 12.62 -10.06
CA ASN A 110 4.54 13.39 -10.77
C ASN A 110 5.95 13.04 -10.28
N ARG A 111 6.16 12.97 -8.95
CA ARG A 111 7.43 12.53 -8.36
C ARG A 111 7.82 11.11 -8.80
N TYR A 112 6.87 10.19 -8.85
CA TYR A 112 7.07 8.85 -9.40
C TYR A 112 7.54 8.90 -10.87
N THR A 113 6.85 9.67 -11.71
CA THR A 113 7.16 9.78 -13.14
C THR A 113 8.54 10.37 -13.39
N GLU A 114 8.93 11.40 -12.64
CA GLU A 114 10.27 12.01 -12.71
C GLU A 114 11.39 11.01 -12.36
N MET A 115 11.14 10.09 -11.42
CA MET A 115 12.12 9.09 -11.01
C MET A 115 12.37 8.04 -12.11
N ILE A 116 11.34 7.68 -12.88
CA ILE A 116 11.46 6.79 -14.04
C ILE A 116 12.26 7.47 -15.15
N GLN A 117 11.95 8.72 -15.48
CA GLN A 117 12.60 9.42 -16.61
C GLN A 117 14.10 9.69 -16.40
N LYS A 118 14.59 9.60 -15.16
CA LYS A 118 16.01 9.77 -14.81
C LYS A 118 16.84 8.48 -14.92
N HIS A 119 16.23 7.34 -15.23
CA HIS A 119 16.88 6.03 -15.42
C HIS A 119 16.77 5.57 -16.88
#